data_AF-H0J1H2-F1
#
_entry.id   AF-H0J1H2-F1
#
_cell.length_a   1.000
_cell.length_b   1.000
_cell.length_c   1.000
_cell.angle_alpha   90.00
_cell.angle_beta   90.00
_cell.angle_gamma   90.00
#
_symmetry.space_group_name_H-M   'P 1'
#
loop_
_entity.id
_entity.type
_entity.pdbx_description
1 polymer ?
#
loop_
_entity_poly.entity_id
_entity_poly.type
_entity_poly.pdbx_seq_one_letter_code
_entity_poly.pdbx_strand_id
1 'polypeptide(L)'
;MSDQLLHIISFIVHARPEALKQTAEWITQHSIGEVMGEDAAGKLVVVAEHTDEQQLLALMDHVREQPGVIDAAFVYHEVVDALTADEPHVQEGEQ
;
A
#
# COMPACT_ATOMS: atom_id res chain seq x y z
N MET A 1 24.59 1.73 14.47
CA MET A 1 23.39 2.24 13.79
C MET A 1 23.05 1.18 12.77
N SER A 2 21.96 0.46 12.97
CA SER A 2 21.50 -0.54 12.00
C SER A 2 20.70 0.25 10.97
N ASP A 3 21.26 0.47 9.78
CA ASP A 3 20.54 1.02 8.62
C ASP A 3 19.48 -0.01 8.20
N GLN A 4 18.33 0.02 8.85
CA GLN A 4 17.17 -0.78 8.47
C GLN A 4 16.30 0.12 7.60
N LEU A 5 16.33 -0.08 6.29
CA LEU A 5 15.48 0.67 5.37
C LEU A 5 14.05 0.14 5.45
N LEU A 6 13.09 1.05 5.47
CA LEU A 6 11.66 0.78 5.35
C LEU A 6 11.19 1.31 4.00
N HIS A 7 10.57 0.45 3.21
CA HIS A 7 9.94 0.83 1.94
C HIS A 7 8.46 1.07 2.21
N ILE A 8 7.98 2.27 1.94
CA ILE A 8 6.57 2.65 2.04
C ILE A 8 6.04 2.84 0.63
N ILE A 9 4.92 2.20 0.32
CA ILE A 9 4.35 2.23 -1.01
C ILE A 9 2.87 2.56 -0.96
N SER A 10 2.42 3.30 -1.96
CA SER A 10 1.00 3.43 -2.25
C SER A 10 0.70 2.85 -3.62
N PHE A 11 -0.33 2.02 -3.69
CA PHE A 11 -0.79 1.42 -4.93
C PHE A 11 -2.31 1.45 -5.03
N ILE A 12 -2.79 1.50 -6.27
CA ILE A 12 -4.21 1.45 -6.59
C ILE A 12 -4.56 0.04 -6.98
N VAL A 13 -5.54 -0.54 -6.30
CA VAL A 13 -6.18 -1.78 -6.72
C VAL A 13 -7.41 -1.42 -7.52
N HIS A 14 -7.41 -1.78 -8.80
CA HIS A 14 -8.58 -1.68 -9.64
C HIS A 14 -9.28 -3.04 -9.60
N ALA A 15 -10.44 -3.09 -8.97
CA ALA A 15 -11.30 -4.27 -8.92
C ALA A 15 -12.63 -3.99 -9.62
N ARG A 16 -13.36 -5.04 -9.94
CA ARG A 16 -14.76 -4.90 -10.36
C ARG A 16 -15.58 -4.28 -9.23
N PRO A 17 -16.51 -3.34 -9.49
CA PRO A 17 -17.31 -2.69 -8.45
C PRO A 17 -18.02 -3.68 -7.51
N GLU A 18 -18.50 -4.80 -8.04
CA GLU A 18 -19.14 -5.86 -7.25
C GLU A 18 -18.19 -6.63 -6.33
N ALA A 19 -16.89 -6.62 -6.62
CA ALA A 19 -15.84 -7.27 -5.83
C ALA A 19 -15.14 -6.29 -4.89
N LEU A 20 -15.33 -4.98 -5.05
CA LEU A 20 -14.58 -3.93 -4.34
C LEU A 20 -14.52 -4.14 -2.83
N LYS A 21 -15.69 -4.33 -2.20
CA LYS A 21 -15.80 -4.52 -0.75
C LYS A 21 -15.13 -5.80 -0.28
N GLN A 22 -15.30 -6.88 -1.04
CA GLN A 22 -14.64 -8.16 -0.75
C GLN A 22 -13.13 -8.05 -0.86
N THR A 23 -12.63 -7.34 -1.88
CA THR A 23 -11.20 -7.08 -2.06
C THR A 23 -10.64 -6.25 -0.91
N ALA A 24 -11.32 -5.18 -0.49
CA ALA A 24 -10.90 -4.36 0.65
C ALA A 24 -10.85 -5.15 1.98
N GLU A 25 -11.88 -5.97 2.24
CA GLU A 25 -11.93 -6.86 3.40
C GLU A 25 -10.79 -7.89 3.35
N TRP A 26 -10.52 -8.46 2.18
CA TRP A 26 -9.43 -9.42 1.98
C TRP A 26 -8.05 -8.80 2.23
N ILE A 27 -7.79 -7.60 1.70
CA ILE A 27 -6.54 -6.84 1.91
C ILE A 27 -6.28 -6.63 3.40
N THR A 28 -7.32 -6.20 4.12
CA THR A 28 -7.26 -5.95 5.57
C THR A 28 -7.02 -7.25 6.35
N GLN A 29 -7.74 -8.33 6.01
CA GLN A 29 -7.62 -9.63 6.70
C GLN A 29 -6.24 -10.29 6.51
N HIS A 30 -5.61 -10.09 5.36
CA HIS A 30 -4.32 -10.68 5.03
C HIS A 30 -3.14 -9.77 5.38
N SER A 31 -3.39 -8.63 6.05
CA SER A 31 -2.35 -7.67 6.43
C SER A 31 -1.48 -7.24 5.25
N ILE A 32 -2.09 -7.11 4.06
CA ILE A 32 -1.38 -6.69 2.84
C ILE A 32 -0.96 -5.22 2.95
N GLY A 33 -1.81 -4.42 3.59
CA GLY A 33 -1.64 -2.98 3.78
C GLY A 33 -2.93 -2.36 4.32
N GLU A 34 -2.89 -1.05 4.51
CA GLU A 34 -4.03 -0.25 4.97
C GLU A 34 -4.80 0.33 3.78
N VAL A 35 -6.12 0.16 3.79
CA VAL A 35 -7.01 0.76 2.78
C VAL A 35 -7.30 2.20 3.19
N MET A 36 -6.75 3.15 2.42
CA MET A 36 -6.87 4.59 2.69
C MET A 36 -8.10 5.22 2.02
N GLY A 37 -8.67 4.56 1.02
CA GLY A 37 -9.83 5.05 0.32
C GLY A 37 -10.42 4.05 -0.67
N GLU A 38 -11.72 4.22 -0.92
CA GLU A 38 -12.48 3.42 -1.86
C GLU A 38 -13.25 4.35 -2.81
N ASP A 39 -13.35 3.97 -4.08
CA ASP A 39 -14.15 4.63 -5.09
C ASP A 39 -15.13 3.64 -5.70
N ALA A 40 -16.41 4.03 -5.78
CA ALA A 40 -17.49 3.19 -6.29
C ALA A 40 -17.31 2.75 -7.76
N ALA A 41 -16.41 3.38 -8.51
CA ALA A 41 -15.98 2.94 -9.84
C ALA A 41 -15.05 1.71 -9.81
N GLY A 42 -14.73 1.19 -8.63
CA GLY A 42 -13.94 -0.04 -8.47
C GLY A 42 -12.48 0.20 -8.10
N LYS A 43 -12.12 1.33 -7.49
CA LYS A 43 -10.73 1.62 -7.12
C LYS A 43 -10.54 1.61 -5.60
N LEU A 44 -9.44 1.02 -5.15
CA LEU A 44 -8.98 1.08 -3.77
C LEU A 44 -7.62 1.76 -3.75
N VAL A 45 -7.40 2.64 -2.79
CA VAL A 45 -6.08 3.17 -2.46
C VAL A 45 -5.55 2.38 -1.28
N VAL A 46 -4.39 1.74 -1.45
CA VAL A 46 -3.75 0.94 -0.41
C VAL A 46 -2.35 1.46 -0.15
N VAL A 47 -2.00 1.54 1.13
CA VAL A 47 -0.65 1.85 1.60
C VAL A 47 -0.08 0.61 2.27
N ALA A 48 1.10 0.19 1.86
CA ALA A 48 1.81 -0.93 2.46
C ALA A 48 3.25 -0.55 2.74
N GLU A 49 3.81 -1.13 3.79
CA GLU A 49 5.20 -0.91 4.15
C GLU A 49 5.90 -2.23 4.47
N HIS A 50 7.18 -2.31 4.11
CA HIS A 50 7.99 -3.47 4.43
C HIS A 50 9.48 -3.11 4.43
N THR A 51 10.28 -3.83 5.21
CA THR A 51 11.74 -3.70 5.19
C THR A 51 12.41 -4.44 4.02
N ASP A 52 11.61 -5.03 3.13
CA ASP A 52 12.06 -5.81 1.97
C ASP A 52 11.16 -5.47 0.79
N GLU A 53 11.73 -4.79 -0.20
CA GLU A 53 11.06 -4.41 -1.44
C GLU A 53 10.47 -5.61 -2.19
N GLN A 54 11.13 -6.78 -2.15
CA GLN A 54 10.64 -7.97 -2.85
C GLN A 54 9.34 -8.49 -2.23
N GLN A 55 9.17 -8.34 -0.91
CA GLN A 55 7.91 -8.70 -0.25
C GLN A 55 6.77 -7.79 -0.71
N LEU A 56 7.02 -6.49 -0.89
CA LEU A 56 6.01 -5.55 -1.40
C LEU A 56 5.57 -5.89 -2.81
N LEU A 57 6.51 -6.20 -3.71
CA LEU A 57 6.19 -6.64 -5.06
C LEU A 57 5.38 -7.95 -5.05
N ALA A 58 5.78 -8.91 -4.22
CA ALA A 58 5.04 -10.17 -4.06
C ALA A 58 3.63 -9.95 -3.51
N LEU A 59 3.44 -9.04 -2.55
CA LEU A 59 2.12 -8.66 -2.04
C LEU A 59 1.22 -8.10 -3.14
N MET A 60 1.75 -7.24 -4.00
CA MET A 60 1.00 -6.71 -5.14
C MET A 60 0.59 -7.80 -6.14
N ASP A 61 1.47 -8.76 -6.41
CA ASP A 61 1.13 -9.89 -7.28
C ASP A 61 0.03 -10.76 -6.65
N HIS A 62 0.06 -11.03 -5.34
CA HIS A 62 -1.03 -11.72 -4.65
C HIS A 62 -2.38 -10.97 -4.73
N VAL A 63 -2.34 -9.63 -4.69
CA VAL A 63 -3.53 -8.80 -4.88
C VAL A 63 -4.07 -8.93 -6.31
N ARG A 64 -3.20 -8.92 -7.32
CA ARG A 64 -3.58 -9.09 -8.73
C ARG A 64 -4.24 -10.44 -9.01
N GLU A 65 -3.85 -11.48 -8.26
CA GLU A 65 -4.43 -12.81 -8.37
C GLU A 65 -5.82 -12.93 -7.71
N GLN A 66 -6.27 -11.93 -6.95
CA GLN A 66 -7.56 -12.01 -6.28
C GLN A 66 -8.74 -12.01 -7.26
N PRO A 67 -9.74 -12.88 -7.03
CA PRO A 67 -10.95 -12.89 -7.84
C PRO A 67 -11.63 -11.52 -7.85
N GLY A 68 -11.82 -10.95 -9.04
CA GLY A 68 -12.46 -9.65 -9.19
C GLY A 68 -11.48 -8.47 -9.30
N VAL A 69 -10.20 -8.66 -8.98
CA VAL A 69 -9.16 -7.68 -9.27
C VAL A 69 -8.85 -7.69 -10.77
N ILE A 70 -8.76 -6.49 -11.33
CA ILE A 70 -8.42 -6.21 -12.73
C ILE A 70 -6.93 -5.87 -12.82
N ASP A 71 -6.45 -5.03 -11.91
CA ASP A 71 -5.05 -4.62 -11.85
C ASP A 71 -4.68 -4.09 -10.45
N ALA A 72 -3.38 -4.09 -10.14
CA ALA A 72 -2.79 -3.36 -9.03
C ALA A 72 -1.62 -2.53 -9.55
N ALA A 73 -1.72 -1.21 -9.46
CA ALA A 73 -0.79 -0.26 -10.06
C ALA A 73 -0.11 0.59 -9.00
N PHE A 74 1.21 0.67 -9.07
CA PHE A 74 2.03 1.44 -8.15
C PHE A 74 1.87 2.96 -8.41
N VAL A 75 1.72 3.75 -7.35
CA VAL A 75 1.56 5.21 -7.45
C VAL A 75 2.72 5.95 -6.80
N TYR A 76 3.17 5.49 -5.64
CA TYR A 76 4.17 6.19 -4.84
C TYR A 76 5.08 5.22 -4.12
N HIS A 77 6.40 5.51 -4.12
CA HIS A 77 7.45 4.77 -3.42
C HIS A 77 8.27 5.74 -2.59
N GLU A 78 8.47 5.43 -1.32
CA GLU A 78 9.46 6.08 -0.46
C GLU A 78 10.32 5.04 0.25
N VAL A 79 11.57 5.39 0.48
CA VAL A 79 12.49 4.60 1.30
C VAL A 79 12.98 5.49 2.42
N VAL A 80 12.64 5.12 3.65
CA VAL A 80 12.98 5.86 4.87
C VAL A 80 13.81 4.99 5.82
N ASP A 81 14.47 5.60 6.78
CA ASP A 81 15.07 4.85 7.89
C ASP A 81 13.94 4.37 8.82
N ALA A 82 13.85 3.06 9.04
CA ALA A 82 12.80 2.45 9.87
C ALA A 82 12.83 2.97 11.32
N LEU A 83 13.98 3.44 11.81
CA LEU A 83 14.11 3.98 13.16
C LEU A 83 13.56 5.40 13.29
N THR A 84 13.46 6.14 12.19
CA THR A 84 13.01 7.54 12.16
C THR A 84 11.67 7.71 11.42
N ALA A 85 11.06 6.63 10.92
CA ALA A 85 9.87 6.68 10.08
C ALA A 85 8.64 7.26 10.82
N ASP A 86 8.48 6.94 12.10
CA ASP A 86 7.41 7.46 12.98
C ASP A 86 7.70 8.86 13.53
N GLU A 87 8.90 9.41 13.30
CA GLU A 87 9.22 10.75 13.76
C GLU A 87 8.43 11.77 12.91
N PRO A 88 7.62 12.64 13.55
CA PRO A 88 6.84 13.62 12.80
C PRO A 88 7.80 14.50 12.01
N HIS A 89 7.68 14.49 10.69
CA HIS A 89 8.38 15.44 9.83
C HIS A 89 7.92 16.84 10.21
N VAL A 90 8.74 17.54 11.01
CA VAL A 90 8.57 18.96 11.28
C VAL A 90 8.89 19.65 9.96
N GLN A 91 7.85 19.90 9.16
CA GLN A 91 7.95 20.78 8.01
C GLN A 91 8.14 22.18 8.59
N GLU A 92 9.39 22.60 8.75
CA GLU A 92 9.72 23.98 9.10
C GLU A 92 9.09 24.87 8.04
N GLY A 93 8.00 25.54 8.44
CA GLY A 93 7.25 26.42 7.55
C GLY A 93 8.19 27.42 6.92
N GLU A 94 8.25 27.39 5.59
CA GLU A 94 8.88 28.41 4.77
C GLU A 94 8.26 29.77 5.15
N GLN A 95 9.08 30.66 5.72
CA GLN A 95 8.71 32.03 6.06
C GLN A 95 8.62 32.92 4.83
#